data_AF-W4V930-F1
#
_entry.id   AF-W4V930-F1
#
_cell.length_a   1.000
_cell.length_b   1.000
_cell.length_c   1.000
_cell.angle_alpha   90.00
_cell.angle_beta   90.00
_cell.angle_gamma   90.00
#
_symmetry.space_group_name_H-M   'P 1'
#
loop_
_entity.id
_entity.type
_entity.pdbx_description
1 polymer ?
#
loop_
_entity_poly.entity_id
_entity_poly.type
_entity_poly.pdbx_seq_one_letter_code
_entity_poly.pdbx_strand_id
1 'polypeptide(L)'
;MAVGSFGRVKAVISKAMAKVKQLTESKLKWKLKRKSMKSVESNMRKEKIHNPYPVNDKNWFEKLLRLSQMNKIKIGLKINLSFVITIVLLSVVLGYALVTLSNNMIEQAKESTLGLMEQTGNNIKIVLEEIDNLAMSITRDITIAPAVEEINNTDDEHMRARWASIIKPYLNAYYSYRVDTLANLTLVSNTGYGILGGEGTFEELRFDYRDSITAREFAQSGVNSLWIDTYISDIGFLRRKGGNTTIALMKSVYTATNLKSVGVLQINIREDAMERMLKDVQIPHSGYFFLVGSKDNMIFNPQDIKDNGLLIEDLSYVNNDGKTRLNY
;
A
#
# COMPACT_ATOMS: atom_id res chain seq x y z
N MET A 1 -8.33 -18.00 -32.94
CA MET A 1 -8.99 -16.69 -33.18
C MET A 1 -10.16 -16.56 -32.22
N ALA A 2 -10.03 -15.77 -31.16
CA ALA A 2 -11.11 -15.49 -30.20
C ALA A 2 -10.98 -14.05 -29.67
N VAL A 3 -11.12 -13.08 -30.57
CA VAL A 3 -11.17 -11.64 -30.23
C VAL A 3 -12.60 -11.17 -30.49
N GLY A 4 -13.44 -11.21 -29.46
CA GLY A 4 -14.85 -10.80 -29.58
C GLY A 4 -15.63 -10.71 -28.26
N SER A 5 -15.13 -11.32 -27.19
CA SER A 5 -15.78 -11.33 -25.87
C SER A 5 -15.48 -10.08 -25.02
N PHE A 6 -14.24 -9.58 -25.03
CA PHE A 6 -13.81 -8.48 -24.16
C PHE A 6 -14.45 -7.11 -24.49
N GLY A 7 -14.80 -6.85 -25.74
CA GLY A 7 -15.45 -5.60 -26.15
C GLY A 7 -16.87 -5.45 -25.61
N ARG A 8 -17.61 -6.57 -25.50
CA ARG A 8 -19.00 -6.57 -24.99
C ARG A 8 -19.05 -6.39 -23.48
N VAL A 9 -18.09 -6.96 -22.74
CA VAL A 9 -17.99 -6.78 -21.28
C VAL A 9 -17.65 -5.34 -20.92
N LYS A 10 -16.71 -4.70 -21.64
CA LYS A 10 -16.39 -3.27 -21.45
C LYS A 10 -17.59 -2.35 -21.71
N ALA A 11 -18.39 -2.63 -22.74
CA ALA A 11 -19.59 -1.86 -23.04
C ALA A 11 -20.67 -1.97 -21.96
N VAL A 12 -20.85 -3.15 -21.36
CA VAL A 12 -21.82 -3.38 -20.28
C VAL A 12 -21.38 -2.67 -18.99
N ILE A 13 -20.10 -2.75 -18.64
CA ILE A 13 -19.55 -2.09 -17.44
C ILE A 13 -19.61 -0.56 -17.58
N SER A 14 -19.26 -0.02 -18.74
CA SER A 14 -19.36 1.41 -19.03
C SER A 14 -20.81 1.93 -18.91
N LYS A 15 -21.77 1.18 -19.45
CA LYS A 15 -23.20 1.54 -19.38
C LYS A 15 -23.76 1.44 -17.96
N ALA A 16 -23.28 0.48 -17.15
CA ALA A 16 -23.63 0.36 -15.74
C ALA A 16 -23.07 1.52 -14.92
N MET A 17 -21.79 1.88 -15.13
CA MET A 17 -21.14 2.99 -14.43
C MET A 17 -21.77 4.35 -14.78
N ALA A 18 -22.13 4.58 -16.04
CA ALA A 18 -22.85 5.79 -16.45
C ALA A 18 -24.21 5.91 -15.75
N LYS A 19 -24.94 4.79 -15.59
CA LYS A 19 -26.24 4.77 -14.91
C LYS A 19 -26.11 4.95 -13.40
N VAL A 20 -25.06 4.40 -12.77
CA VAL A 20 -24.73 4.65 -11.37
C VAL A 20 -24.42 6.13 -11.16
N LYS A 21 -23.54 6.73 -11.98
CA LYS A 21 -23.19 8.15 -11.90
C LYS A 21 -24.41 9.06 -12.02
N GLN A 22 -25.32 8.76 -12.96
CA GLN A 22 -26.58 9.50 -13.14
C GLN A 22 -27.51 9.38 -11.91
N LEU A 23 -27.56 8.21 -11.26
CA LEU A 23 -28.34 7.99 -10.04
C LEU A 23 -27.70 8.69 -8.81
N THR A 24 -26.37 8.77 -8.75
CA THR A 24 -25.66 9.46 -7.66
C THR A 24 -25.83 10.97 -7.80
N GLU A 25 -25.69 11.52 -9.00
CA GLU A 25 -25.86 12.96 -9.27
C GLU A 25 -27.31 13.41 -9.07
N SER A 26 -28.30 12.61 -9.45
CA SER A 26 -29.72 12.91 -9.18
C SER A 26 -30.05 12.88 -7.69
N LYS A 27 -29.51 11.92 -6.93
CA LYS A 27 -29.64 11.89 -5.46
C LYS A 27 -28.94 13.09 -4.79
N LEU A 28 -27.77 13.50 -5.30
CA LEU A 28 -27.03 14.64 -4.77
C LEU A 28 -27.77 15.97 -5.05
N LYS A 29 -28.28 16.16 -6.27
CA LYS A 29 -29.13 17.32 -6.63
C LYS A 29 -30.40 17.36 -5.78
N TRP A 30 -31.02 16.22 -5.50
CA TRP A 30 -32.21 16.16 -4.65
C TRP A 30 -31.91 16.49 -3.17
N LYS A 31 -30.77 16.04 -2.63
CA LYS A 31 -30.32 16.39 -1.27
C LYS A 31 -29.96 17.88 -1.14
N LEU A 32 -29.31 18.47 -2.14
CA LEU A 32 -28.96 19.90 -2.16
C LEU A 32 -30.21 20.77 -2.29
N LYS A 33 -31.18 20.39 -3.12
CA LYS A 33 -32.47 21.08 -3.23
C LYS A 33 -33.23 21.08 -1.90
N ARG A 34 -33.23 19.96 -1.16
CA ARG A 34 -33.80 19.87 0.20
C ARG A 34 -33.06 20.71 1.25
N LYS A 35 -31.73 20.80 1.20
CA LYS A 35 -30.97 21.66 2.13
C LYS A 35 -31.20 23.15 1.84
N SER A 36 -31.30 23.55 0.57
CA SER A 36 -31.62 24.94 0.20
C SER A 36 -33.06 25.31 0.59
N MET A 37 -34.02 24.41 0.41
CA MET A 37 -35.41 24.63 0.82
C MET A 37 -35.54 24.74 2.35
N LYS A 38 -34.84 23.90 3.12
CA LYS A 38 -34.83 24.02 4.59
C LYS A 38 -34.18 25.30 5.11
N SER A 39 -33.20 25.85 4.39
CA SER A 39 -32.53 27.13 4.72
C SER A 39 -33.40 28.35 4.36
N VAL A 40 -34.10 28.30 3.23
CA VAL A 40 -35.05 29.35 2.81
C VAL A 40 -36.31 29.35 3.68
N GLU A 41 -36.76 28.18 4.15
CA GLU A 41 -37.93 28.05 5.03
C GLU A 41 -37.62 28.40 6.49
N SER A 42 -36.37 28.28 6.94
CA SER A 42 -35.95 28.70 8.31
C SER A 42 -35.76 30.21 8.46
N ASN A 43 -35.60 30.97 7.37
CA ASN A 43 -35.44 32.43 7.41
C ASN A 43 -36.74 33.22 7.15
N MET A 44 -37.84 32.57 6.73
CA MET A 44 -39.15 33.23 6.54
C MET A 44 -40.14 33.08 7.71
N ARG A 45 -39.78 32.40 8.81
CA ARG A 45 -40.66 32.23 9.97
C ARG A 45 -39.99 32.62 11.28
N LYS A 46 -39.70 33.91 11.41
CA LYS A 46 -39.60 34.58 12.72
C LYS A 46 -40.46 35.84 12.70
N GLU A 47 -41.77 35.66 12.74
CA GLU A 47 -42.64 36.55 13.51
C GLU A 47 -44.02 35.93 13.73
N LYS A 48 -44.49 36.12 14.96
CA LYS A 48 -45.81 35.82 15.52
C LYS A 48 -46.09 34.39 16.03
N ILE A 49 -45.88 34.33 17.34
CA ILE A 49 -46.39 33.46 18.39
C ILE A 49 -47.90 33.16 18.22
N HIS A 50 -48.26 31.87 18.19
CA HIS A 50 -49.11 31.27 19.23
C HIS A 50 -48.96 29.75 19.22
N ASN A 51 -48.52 29.21 20.36
CA ASN A 51 -48.59 27.78 20.68
C ASN A 51 -50.09 27.43 20.88
N PRO A 52 -50.54 26.20 20.57
CA PRO A 52 -50.15 25.12 21.48
C PRO A 52 -49.93 23.74 20.83
N TYR A 53 -48.89 23.07 21.35
CA TYR A 53 -48.54 21.64 21.28
C TYR A 53 -48.09 21.05 19.93
N PRO A 54 -46.99 20.27 19.93
CA PRO A 54 -46.66 19.42 18.81
C PRO A 54 -47.66 18.27 18.82
N VAL A 55 -48.62 18.27 17.89
CA VAL A 55 -49.38 17.06 17.57
C VAL A 55 -48.36 16.08 17.01
N ASN A 56 -47.87 15.24 17.91
CA ASN A 56 -47.22 13.99 17.61
C ASN A 56 -48.11 13.27 16.59
N ASP A 57 -47.64 13.09 15.36
CA ASP A 57 -48.37 12.42 14.28
C ASP A 57 -48.41 10.88 14.52
N LYS A 58 -48.77 10.51 15.75
CA LYS A 58 -49.18 9.16 16.19
C LYS A 58 -50.41 8.66 15.43
N ASN A 59 -51.05 9.51 14.62
CA ASN A 59 -52.30 9.23 13.95
C ASN A 59 -52.15 8.66 12.53
N TRP A 60 -50.93 8.43 12.04
CA TRP A 60 -50.74 7.58 10.84
C TRP A 60 -51.33 6.18 11.07
N PHE A 61 -51.10 5.60 12.25
CA PHE A 61 -51.63 4.27 12.60
C PHE A 61 -53.15 4.32 12.80
N GLU A 62 -53.69 5.38 13.40
CA GLU A 62 -55.15 5.57 13.50
C GLU A 62 -55.81 5.82 12.13
N LYS A 63 -55.14 6.52 11.20
CA LYS A 63 -55.60 6.67 9.81
C LYS A 63 -55.62 5.35 9.06
N LEU A 64 -54.60 4.50 9.26
CA LEU A 64 -54.55 3.13 8.72
C LEU A 64 -55.61 2.21 9.34
N LEU A 65 -55.85 2.32 10.64
CA LEU A 65 -56.91 1.59 11.34
C LEU A 65 -58.31 2.03 10.90
N ARG A 66 -58.52 3.33 10.62
CA ARG A 66 -59.77 3.84 10.03
C ARG A 66 -59.99 3.38 8.58
N LEU A 67 -58.94 3.18 7.80
CA LEU A 67 -59.01 2.53 6.48
C LEU A 67 -59.37 1.03 6.57
N SER A 68 -59.02 0.37 7.68
CA SER A 68 -59.41 -1.00 7.99
C SER A 68 -60.87 -1.14 8.46
N GLN A 69 -61.45 -0.10 9.09
CA GLN A 69 -62.85 -0.07 9.59
C GLN A 69 -63.90 0.24 8.50
N MET A 70 -63.67 -0.17 7.26
CA MET A 70 -64.61 0.07 6.17
C MET A 70 -65.66 -1.04 6.06
N ASN A 71 -66.73 -0.91 6.85
CA ASN A 71 -67.92 -1.78 6.81
C ASN A 71 -68.74 -1.68 5.50
N LYS A 72 -68.36 -0.81 4.55
CA LYS A 72 -69.07 -0.56 3.28
C LYS A 72 -68.32 -0.98 2.00
N ILE A 73 -67.15 -1.61 2.14
CA ILE A 73 -66.35 -2.07 1.00
C ILE A 73 -66.82 -3.47 0.54
N LYS A 74 -66.98 -3.68 -0.78
CA LYS A 74 -67.21 -4.99 -1.40
C LYS A 74 -66.17 -6.01 -0.91
N ILE A 75 -66.61 -7.20 -0.49
CA ILE A 75 -65.77 -8.29 0.05
C ILE A 75 -64.49 -8.54 -0.78
N GLY A 76 -64.57 -8.49 -2.12
CA GLY A 76 -63.40 -8.67 -3.00
C GLY A 76 -62.28 -7.63 -2.81
N LEU A 77 -62.59 -6.40 -2.42
CA LEU A 77 -61.58 -5.36 -2.16
C LEU A 77 -60.92 -5.53 -0.78
N LYS A 78 -61.63 -6.09 0.22
CA LYS A 78 -61.04 -6.44 1.52
C LYS A 78 -60.02 -7.59 1.38
N ILE A 79 -60.35 -8.59 0.56
CA ILE A 79 -59.45 -9.70 0.24
C ILE A 79 -58.18 -9.17 -0.46
N ASN A 80 -58.33 -8.35 -1.51
CA ASN A 80 -57.20 -7.73 -2.20
C ASN A 80 -56.34 -6.85 -1.28
N LEU A 81 -56.96 -6.08 -0.38
CA LEU A 81 -56.21 -5.26 0.59
C LEU A 81 -55.40 -6.11 1.56
N SER A 82 -55.94 -7.25 2.04
CA SER A 82 -55.19 -8.18 2.89
C SER A 82 -53.98 -8.79 2.17
N PHE A 83 -54.13 -9.10 0.87
CA PHE A 83 -53.02 -9.58 0.03
C PHE A 83 -51.93 -8.51 -0.12
N VAL A 84 -52.31 -7.25 -0.39
CA VAL A 84 -51.34 -6.14 -0.51
C VAL A 84 -50.60 -5.93 0.80
N ILE A 85 -51.30 -5.92 1.94
CA ILE A 85 -50.68 -5.76 3.26
C ILE A 85 -49.69 -6.89 3.54
N THR A 86 -50.07 -8.13 3.22
CA THR A 86 -49.20 -9.31 3.40
C THR A 86 -47.94 -9.22 2.54
N ILE A 87 -48.08 -8.82 1.26
CA ILE A 87 -46.94 -8.63 0.34
C ILE A 87 -46.01 -7.53 0.86
N VAL A 88 -46.55 -6.42 1.35
CA VAL A 88 -45.75 -5.31 1.89
C VAL A 88 -44.98 -5.74 3.15
N LEU A 89 -45.63 -6.45 4.07
CA LEU A 89 -44.98 -6.99 5.28
C LEU A 89 -43.83 -7.94 4.94
N LEU A 90 -44.06 -8.90 4.02
CA LEU A 90 -43.01 -9.81 3.55
C LEU A 90 -41.86 -9.05 2.90
N SER A 91 -42.16 -8.02 2.10
CA SER A 91 -41.15 -7.18 1.46
C SER A 91 -40.30 -6.41 2.48
N VAL A 92 -40.90 -5.92 3.57
CA VAL A 92 -40.18 -5.22 4.65
C VAL A 92 -39.26 -6.19 5.40
N VAL A 93 -39.75 -7.38 5.74
CA VAL A 93 -38.93 -8.41 6.42
C VAL A 93 -37.76 -8.84 5.54
N LEU A 94 -38.01 -9.12 4.25
CA LEU A 94 -36.96 -9.44 3.28
C LEU A 94 -35.97 -8.29 3.13
N GLY A 95 -36.44 -7.05 3.04
CA GLY A 95 -35.59 -5.87 2.95
C GLY A 95 -34.68 -5.72 4.17
N TYR A 96 -35.23 -5.90 5.37
CA TYR A 96 -34.46 -5.85 6.61
C TYR A 96 -33.43 -6.98 6.71
N ALA A 97 -33.81 -8.20 6.31
CA ALA A 97 -32.92 -9.34 6.27
C ALA A 97 -31.75 -9.11 5.29
N LEU A 98 -32.03 -8.58 4.10
CA LEU A 98 -31.00 -8.25 3.11
C LEU A 98 -30.04 -7.16 3.59
N VAL A 99 -30.55 -6.12 4.25
CA VAL A 99 -29.71 -5.07 4.84
C VAL A 99 -28.81 -5.63 5.94
N THR A 100 -29.36 -6.46 6.82
CA THR A 100 -28.60 -7.10 7.91
C THR A 100 -27.51 -8.02 7.33
N LEU A 101 -27.85 -8.85 6.34
CA LEU A 101 -26.91 -9.72 5.67
C LEU A 101 -25.81 -8.93 4.95
N SER A 102 -26.17 -7.84 4.28
CA SER A 102 -25.19 -6.94 3.65
C SER A 102 -24.24 -6.32 4.67
N ASN A 103 -24.75 -5.86 5.82
CA ASN A 103 -23.91 -5.28 6.87
C ASN A 103 -22.95 -6.31 7.46
N ASN A 104 -23.44 -7.52 7.73
CA ASN A 104 -22.61 -8.62 8.24
C ASN A 104 -21.52 -9.03 7.23
N MET A 105 -21.85 -9.10 5.94
CA MET A 105 -20.86 -9.37 4.89
C MET A 105 -19.80 -8.28 4.81
N ILE A 106 -20.18 -7.00 4.97
CA ILE A 106 -19.22 -5.88 4.99
C ILE A 106 -18.29 -5.97 6.20
N GLU A 107 -18.83 -6.21 7.39
CA GLU A 107 -18.01 -6.30 8.61
C GLU A 107 -17.07 -7.53 8.54
N GLN A 108 -17.58 -8.68 8.09
CA GLN A 108 -16.75 -9.87 7.91
C GLN A 108 -15.65 -9.66 6.85
N ALA A 109 -15.96 -8.97 5.75
CA ALA A 109 -14.94 -8.62 4.75
C ALA A 109 -13.88 -7.68 5.32
N LYS A 110 -14.28 -6.71 6.15
CA LYS A 110 -13.37 -5.78 6.84
C LYS A 110 -12.48 -6.49 7.85
N GLU A 111 -13.04 -7.30 8.75
CA GLU A 111 -12.28 -8.08 9.73
C GLU A 111 -11.31 -9.04 9.05
N SER A 112 -11.75 -9.76 8.02
CA SER A 112 -10.89 -10.65 7.23
C SER A 112 -9.77 -9.88 6.54
N THR A 113 -10.05 -8.71 5.97
CA THR A 113 -9.03 -7.89 5.31
C THR A 113 -8.00 -7.37 6.32
N LEU A 114 -8.45 -6.91 7.50
CA LEU A 114 -7.55 -6.45 8.56
C LEU A 114 -6.64 -7.58 9.06
N GLY A 115 -7.20 -8.77 9.32
CA GLY A 115 -6.40 -9.93 9.73
C GLY A 115 -5.37 -10.33 8.68
N LEU A 116 -5.73 -10.29 7.39
CA LEU A 116 -4.79 -10.53 6.29
C LEU A 116 -3.69 -9.45 6.24
N MET A 117 -4.04 -8.17 6.43
CA MET A 117 -3.07 -7.07 6.48
C MET A 117 -2.09 -7.23 7.65
N GLU A 118 -2.58 -7.61 8.84
CA GLU A 118 -1.74 -7.87 10.00
C GLU A 118 -0.80 -9.05 9.78
N GLN A 119 -1.31 -10.18 9.27
CA GLN A 119 -0.48 -11.34 8.94
C GLN A 119 0.58 -11.00 7.90
N THR A 120 0.19 -10.28 6.85
CA THR A 120 1.12 -9.84 5.79
C THR A 120 2.18 -8.89 6.34
N GLY A 121 1.78 -7.92 7.15
CA GLY A 121 2.69 -6.99 7.81
C GLY A 121 3.68 -7.71 8.73
N ASN A 122 3.22 -8.72 9.49
CA ASN A 122 4.07 -9.56 10.31
C ASN A 122 5.07 -10.37 9.49
N ASN A 123 4.65 -10.94 8.35
CA ASN A 123 5.55 -11.66 7.46
C ASN A 123 6.64 -10.75 6.90
N ILE A 124 6.29 -9.55 6.40
CA ILE A 124 7.27 -8.55 5.95
C ILE A 124 8.23 -8.20 7.08
N LYS A 125 7.70 -7.92 8.27
CA LYS A 125 8.49 -7.58 9.46
C LYS A 125 9.53 -8.65 9.77
N ILE A 126 9.14 -9.92 9.80
CA ILE A 126 10.04 -11.05 10.08
C ILE A 126 11.20 -11.07 9.07
N VAL A 127 10.91 -10.92 7.78
CA VAL A 127 11.96 -10.89 6.75
C VAL A 127 12.90 -9.70 6.97
N LEU A 128 12.36 -8.49 7.19
CA LEU A 128 13.20 -7.31 7.40
C LEU A 128 14.06 -7.44 8.68
N GLU A 129 13.52 -8.05 9.75
CA GLU A 129 14.29 -8.37 10.96
C GLU A 129 15.37 -9.41 10.70
N GLU A 130 15.12 -10.44 9.90
CA GLU A 130 16.14 -11.40 9.47
C GLU A 130 17.29 -10.71 8.71
N ILE A 131 16.96 -9.75 7.83
CA ILE A 131 17.96 -8.97 7.09
C ILE A 131 18.75 -8.05 8.01
N ASP A 132 18.10 -7.41 8.99
CA ASP A 132 18.81 -6.59 9.99
C ASP A 132 19.73 -7.45 10.88
N ASN A 133 19.28 -8.64 11.28
CA ASN A 133 20.10 -9.60 12.02
C ASN A 133 21.32 -10.09 11.21
N LEU A 134 21.14 -10.34 9.91
CA LEU A 134 22.23 -10.64 9.00
C LEU A 134 23.22 -9.46 8.93
N ALA A 135 22.71 -8.23 8.76
CA ALA A 135 23.55 -7.03 8.74
C ALA A 135 24.33 -6.85 10.04
N MET A 136 23.71 -7.10 11.20
CA MET A 136 24.38 -7.07 12.50
C MET A 136 25.48 -8.12 12.60
N SER A 137 25.25 -9.32 12.07
CA SER A 137 26.26 -10.39 12.05
C SER A 137 27.47 -9.99 11.20
N ILE A 138 27.26 -9.39 10.03
CA ILE A 138 28.34 -8.94 9.14
C ILE A 138 29.10 -7.75 9.73
N THR A 139 28.39 -6.72 10.20
CA THR A 139 28.97 -5.45 10.67
C THR A 139 29.76 -5.57 11.97
N ARG A 140 29.59 -6.69 12.70
CA ARG A 140 30.29 -7.01 13.95
C ARG A 140 31.14 -8.27 13.86
N ASP A 141 31.33 -8.80 12.66
CA ASP A 141 32.11 -10.01 12.47
C ASP A 141 33.58 -9.76 12.84
N ILE A 142 34.14 -10.69 13.61
CA ILE A 142 35.50 -10.62 14.15
C ILE A 142 36.60 -10.70 13.07
N THR A 143 36.25 -11.08 11.86
CA THR A 143 37.15 -11.14 10.70
C THR A 143 36.91 -9.95 9.78
N ILE A 144 35.65 -9.63 9.47
CA ILE A 144 35.31 -8.56 8.53
C ILE A 144 35.67 -7.19 9.09
N ALA A 145 35.20 -6.85 10.29
CA ALA A 145 35.38 -5.49 10.81
C ALA A 145 36.86 -5.13 11.01
N PRO A 146 37.72 -6.00 11.60
CA PRO A 146 39.16 -5.70 11.69
C PRO A 146 39.84 -5.62 10.33
N ALA A 147 39.47 -6.46 9.35
CA ALA A 147 40.04 -6.37 8.00
C ALA A 147 39.67 -5.04 7.31
N VAL A 148 38.46 -4.51 7.55
CA VAL A 148 38.08 -3.16 7.08
C VAL A 148 38.90 -2.07 7.77
N GLU A 149 39.19 -2.21 9.07
CA GLU A 149 40.06 -1.29 9.80
C GLU A 149 41.48 -1.29 9.20
N GLU A 150 42.04 -2.44 8.87
CA GLU A 150 43.35 -2.55 8.20
C GLU A 150 43.35 -1.91 6.80
N ILE A 151 42.25 -2.00 6.05
CA ILE A 151 42.10 -1.28 4.77
C ILE A 151 42.17 0.24 4.96
N ASN A 152 41.62 0.76 6.06
CA ASN A 152 41.68 2.20 6.36
C ASN A 152 43.08 2.64 6.80
N ASN A 153 43.87 1.75 7.40
CA ASN A 153 45.19 2.05 7.96
C ASN A 153 46.35 1.93 6.96
N THR A 154 46.06 1.53 5.72
CA THR A 154 47.07 1.36 4.67
C THR A 154 46.74 2.16 3.42
N ASP A 155 47.77 2.73 2.80
CA ASP A 155 47.69 3.38 1.48
C ASP A 155 48.18 2.48 0.34
N ASP A 156 48.74 1.31 0.66
CA ASP A 156 49.21 0.35 -0.34
C ASP A 156 48.02 -0.44 -0.91
N GLU A 157 47.76 -0.23 -2.20
CA GLU A 157 46.67 -0.88 -2.94
C GLU A 157 46.79 -2.41 -2.94
N HIS A 158 48.01 -2.97 -2.94
CA HIS A 158 48.21 -4.42 -2.85
C HIS A 158 47.82 -4.96 -1.47
N MET A 159 48.06 -4.18 -0.41
CA MET A 159 47.63 -4.53 0.95
C MET A 159 46.12 -4.43 1.09
N ARG A 160 45.49 -3.38 0.53
CA ARG A 160 44.02 -3.27 0.50
C ARG A 160 43.39 -4.44 -0.23
N ALA A 161 43.92 -4.83 -1.38
CA ALA A 161 43.45 -5.99 -2.14
C ALA A 161 43.58 -7.30 -1.36
N ARG A 162 44.67 -7.50 -0.58
CA ARG A 162 44.81 -8.67 0.31
C ARG A 162 43.71 -8.71 1.37
N TRP A 163 43.47 -7.63 2.10
CA TRP A 163 42.42 -7.59 3.11
C TRP A 163 41.02 -7.75 2.50
N ALA A 164 40.79 -7.16 1.32
CA ALA A 164 39.56 -7.36 0.57
C ALA A 164 39.35 -8.83 0.15
N SER A 165 40.43 -9.55 -0.20
CA SER A 165 40.37 -10.97 -0.54
C SER A 165 40.01 -11.87 0.64
N ILE A 166 40.24 -11.41 1.88
CA ILE A 166 39.80 -12.10 3.11
C ILE A 166 38.31 -11.86 3.32
N ILE A 167 37.81 -10.64 3.10
CA ILE A 167 36.41 -10.26 3.34
C ILE A 167 35.46 -10.86 2.29
N LYS A 168 35.85 -10.83 1.01
CA LYS A 168 34.97 -11.18 -0.13
C LYS A 168 34.34 -12.59 -0.02
N PRO A 169 35.07 -13.65 0.38
CA PRO A 169 34.48 -14.97 0.62
C PRO A 169 33.34 -14.96 1.65
N TYR A 170 33.46 -14.21 2.75
CA TYR A 170 32.42 -14.12 3.77
C TYR A 170 31.17 -13.42 3.23
N LEU A 171 31.34 -12.28 2.55
CA LEU A 171 30.21 -11.59 1.93
C LEU A 171 29.51 -12.48 0.89
N ASN A 172 30.26 -13.23 0.08
CA ASN A 172 29.68 -14.18 -0.86
C ASN A 172 28.94 -15.33 -0.18
N ALA A 173 29.44 -15.83 0.96
CA ALA A 173 28.75 -16.85 1.74
C ALA A 173 27.41 -16.32 2.27
N TYR A 174 27.40 -15.14 2.91
CA TYR A 174 26.18 -14.50 3.39
C TYR A 174 25.17 -14.24 2.27
N TYR A 175 25.64 -13.73 1.13
CA TYR A 175 24.80 -13.52 -0.05
C TYR A 175 24.17 -14.83 -0.54
N SER A 176 24.96 -15.91 -0.62
CA SER A 176 24.51 -17.21 -1.15
C SER A 176 23.37 -17.84 -0.33
N TYR A 177 23.34 -17.62 1.00
CA TYR A 177 22.26 -18.09 1.86
C TYR A 177 20.92 -17.37 1.67
N ARG A 178 20.92 -16.24 0.94
CA ARG A 178 19.74 -15.38 0.75
C ARG A 178 19.65 -14.83 -0.68
N VAL A 179 20.12 -15.59 -1.68
CA VAL A 179 20.14 -15.18 -3.10
C VAL A 179 18.74 -14.84 -3.67
N ASP A 180 17.69 -15.43 -3.09
CA ASP A 180 16.31 -15.16 -3.45
C ASP A 180 15.75 -13.88 -2.82
N THR A 181 16.50 -13.23 -1.94
CA THR A 181 16.06 -11.99 -1.26
C THR A 181 17.02 -10.85 -1.53
N LEU A 182 18.32 -11.10 -1.45
CA LEU A 182 19.36 -10.10 -1.59
C LEU A 182 19.75 -9.91 -3.06
N ALA A 183 19.85 -8.65 -3.47
CA ALA A 183 20.41 -8.28 -4.76
C ALA A 183 21.94 -8.30 -4.69
N ASN A 184 22.52 -7.71 -3.64
CA ASN A 184 23.94 -7.80 -3.30
C ASN A 184 24.22 -7.31 -1.87
N LEU A 185 25.48 -7.45 -1.47
CA LEU A 185 26.06 -6.84 -0.28
C LEU A 185 27.19 -5.93 -0.73
N THR A 186 27.20 -4.67 -0.30
CA THR A 186 28.29 -3.72 -0.60
C THR A 186 28.89 -3.26 0.71
N LEU A 187 30.15 -3.55 0.95
CA LEU A 187 30.91 -3.11 2.12
C LEU A 187 31.90 -2.04 1.67
N VAL A 188 31.89 -0.87 2.30
CA VAL A 188 32.76 0.25 1.92
C VAL A 188 33.51 0.74 3.15
N SER A 189 34.84 0.83 3.04
CA SER A 189 35.70 1.39 4.09
C SER A 189 35.51 2.91 4.19
N ASN A 190 36.01 3.52 5.27
CA ASN A 190 35.99 4.98 5.41
C ASN A 190 36.84 5.70 4.35
N THR A 191 37.84 5.01 3.78
CA THR A 191 38.65 5.51 2.65
C THR A 191 37.93 5.40 1.30
N GLY A 192 36.73 4.80 1.25
CA GLY A 192 35.96 4.61 0.01
C GLY A 192 36.28 3.31 -0.74
N TYR A 193 37.14 2.45 -0.19
CA TYR A 193 37.45 1.16 -0.79
C TYR A 193 36.25 0.21 -0.65
N GLY A 194 35.68 -0.20 -1.77
CA GLY A 194 34.48 -1.02 -1.81
C GLY A 194 34.74 -2.49 -2.08
N ILE A 195 33.95 -3.35 -1.44
CA ILE A 195 33.98 -4.79 -1.58
C ILE A 195 32.54 -5.26 -1.83
N LEU A 196 32.33 -5.95 -2.94
CA LEU A 196 31.02 -6.46 -3.33
C LEU A 196 30.91 -7.96 -3.02
N GLY A 197 29.81 -8.33 -2.37
CA GLY A 197 29.30 -9.70 -2.27
C GLY A 197 28.12 -9.91 -3.22
N GLY A 198 28.18 -10.96 -4.03
CA GLY A 198 27.18 -11.24 -5.08
C GLY A 198 27.70 -10.94 -6.49
N GLU A 199 26.77 -10.68 -7.42
CA GLU A 199 27.11 -10.42 -8.82
C GLU A 199 27.48 -8.96 -9.08
N GLY A 200 28.42 -8.75 -10.00
CA GLY A 200 28.96 -7.45 -10.35
C GLY A 200 30.35 -7.22 -9.79
N THR A 201 30.86 -6.00 -9.98
CA THR A 201 32.15 -5.61 -9.45
C THR A 201 32.13 -4.13 -9.06
N PHE A 202 32.82 -3.76 -7.99
CA PHE A 202 32.77 -2.39 -7.47
C PHE A 202 33.42 -1.39 -8.44
N GLU A 203 34.33 -1.86 -9.28
CA GLU A 203 34.99 -1.11 -10.35
C GLU A 203 34.03 -0.69 -11.48
N GLU A 204 32.80 -1.22 -11.52
CA GLU A 204 31.76 -0.75 -12.45
C GLU A 204 31.12 0.57 -12.03
N LEU A 205 31.37 1.01 -10.80
CA LEU A 205 30.90 2.29 -10.30
C LEU A 205 31.59 3.43 -11.06
N ARG A 206 30.80 4.27 -11.73
CA ARG A 206 31.31 5.37 -12.58
C ARG A 206 31.50 6.69 -11.83
N PHE A 207 31.29 6.68 -10.53
CA PHE A 207 31.32 7.83 -9.63
C PHE A 207 31.78 7.37 -8.23
N ASP A 208 32.06 8.28 -7.31
CA ASP A 208 32.42 7.91 -5.93
C ASP A 208 31.21 7.31 -5.21
N TYR A 209 31.35 6.17 -4.54
CA TYR A 209 30.24 5.53 -3.83
C TYR A 209 29.55 6.47 -2.83
N ARG A 210 30.29 7.41 -2.24
CA ARG A 210 29.76 8.40 -1.30
C ARG A 210 28.78 9.38 -1.96
N ASP A 211 28.84 9.51 -3.28
CA ASP A 211 27.90 10.28 -4.08
C ASP A 211 26.66 9.47 -4.49
N SER A 212 26.55 8.20 -4.10
CA SER A 212 25.31 7.43 -4.32
C SER A 212 24.17 7.99 -3.48
N ILE A 213 22.94 7.84 -3.98
CA ILE A 213 21.73 8.27 -3.27
C ILE A 213 21.72 7.67 -1.85
N THR A 214 21.99 6.37 -1.74
CA THR A 214 21.95 5.66 -0.45
C THR A 214 23.05 6.09 0.51
N ALA A 215 24.29 6.25 0.03
CA ALA A 215 25.39 6.69 0.86
C ALA A 215 25.19 8.12 1.38
N ARG A 216 24.70 9.03 0.54
CA ARG A 216 24.40 10.41 0.97
C ARG A 216 23.29 10.45 2.00
N GLU A 217 22.18 9.75 1.76
CA GLU A 217 21.05 9.73 2.68
C GLU A 217 21.46 9.14 4.04
N PHE A 218 22.23 8.06 4.03
CA PHE A 218 22.76 7.47 5.26
C PHE A 218 23.69 8.43 6.01
N ALA A 219 24.65 9.06 5.32
CA ALA A 219 25.56 10.01 5.93
C ALA A 219 24.82 11.22 6.53
N GLN A 220 23.79 11.74 5.85
CA GLN A 220 22.99 12.87 6.31
C GLN A 220 22.08 12.52 7.50
N SER A 221 21.65 11.27 7.62
CA SER A 221 20.78 10.82 8.71
C SER A 221 21.44 10.87 10.10
N GLY A 222 22.77 10.74 10.16
CA GLY A 222 23.52 10.69 11.42
C GLY A 222 23.24 9.44 12.27
N VAL A 223 22.54 8.44 11.75
CA VAL A 223 22.25 7.18 12.47
C VAL A 223 23.18 6.06 12.04
N ASN A 224 23.28 5.02 12.87
CA ASN A 224 24.15 3.86 12.62
C ASN A 224 23.50 2.76 11.79
N SER A 225 22.18 2.87 11.55
CA SER A 225 21.40 1.89 10.80
C SER A 225 20.20 2.61 10.19
N LEU A 226 19.99 2.48 8.88
CA LEU A 226 18.91 3.15 8.17
C LEU A 226 18.35 2.24 7.09
N TRP A 227 17.03 2.09 7.10
CA TRP A 227 16.28 1.57 5.96
C TRP A 227 16.03 2.70 4.98
N ILE A 228 16.34 2.44 3.71
CA ILE A 228 16.06 3.33 2.59
C ILE A 228 14.94 2.67 1.80
N ASP A 229 13.80 3.35 1.74
CA ASP A 229 12.61 2.94 1.01
C ASP A 229 12.94 2.70 -0.48
N THR A 230 12.03 2.04 -1.21
CA THR A 230 12.25 1.73 -2.64
C THR A 230 12.68 2.96 -3.43
N TYR A 231 13.82 2.87 -4.11
CA TYR A 231 14.39 3.95 -4.91
C TYR A 231 14.93 3.42 -6.23
N ILE A 232 15.04 4.29 -7.24
CA ILE A 232 15.67 3.95 -8.53
C ILE A 232 17.18 3.91 -8.34
N SER A 233 17.79 2.75 -8.59
CA SER A 233 19.23 2.57 -8.36
C SER A 233 20.07 3.38 -9.35
N ASP A 234 20.92 4.26 -8.81
CA ASP A 234 21.99 4.97 -9.51
C ASP A 234 23.26 4.10 -9.70
N ILE A 235 23.34 2.97 -9.01
CA ILE A 235 24.44 2.02 -9.09
C ILE A 235 24.18 0.99 -10.20
N GLY A 236 25.11 0.87 -11.15
CA GLY A 236 24.94 0.08 -12.38
C GLY A 236 24.84 -1.43 -12.16
N PHE A 237 25.62 -2.01 -11.23
CA PHE A 237 25.63 -3.46 -11.01
C PHE A 237 24.33 -3.98 -10.37
N LEU A 238 23.55 -3.14 -9.68
CA LEU A 238 22.23 -3.50 -9.15
C LEU A 238 21.21 -3.76 -10.26
N ARG A 239 21.38 -3.14 -11.43
CA ARG A 239 20.43 -3.25 -12.56
C ARG A 239 20.53 -4.58 -13.31
N ARG A 240 21.59 -5.37 -13.09
CA ARG A 240 21.80 -6.66 -13.80
C ARG A 240 20.84 -7.77 -13.40
N LYS A 241 20.26 -7.71 -12.20
CA LYS A 241 19.28 -8.68 -11.69
C LYS A 241 17.83 -8.33 -12.01
N GLY A 242 17.59 -7.39 -12.94
CA GLY A 242 16.27 -7.10 -13.47
C GLY A 242 15.41 -6.11 -12.66
N GLY A 243 15.95 -5.53 -11.59
CA GLY A 243 15.31 -4.42 -10.87
C GLY A 243 15.92 -3.08 -11.28
N ASN A 244 15.09 -2.12 -11.71
CA ASN A 244 15.51 -0.72 -11.74
C ASN A 244 15.40 -0.08 -10.36
N THR A 245 14.60 -0.67 -9.48
CA THR A 245 14.43 -0.21 -8.11
C THR A 245 14.93 -1.23 -7.10
N THR A 246 15.25 -0.77 -5.89
CA THR A 246 15.69 -1.62 -4.79
C THR A 246 15.35 -0.97 -3.46
N ILE A 247 15.31 -1.77 -2.41
CA ILE A 247 15.23 -1.32 -1.02
C ILE A 247 16.61 -1.59 -0.42
N ALA A 248 17.15 -0.66 0.36
CA ALA A 248 18.46 -0.82 0.97
C ALA A 248 18.42 -0.72 2.50
N LEU A 249 19.20 -1.56 3.16
CA LEU A 249 19.58 -1.38 4.56
C LEU A 249 21.04 -0.91 4.61
N MET A 250 21.25 0.25 5.19
CA MET A 250 22.57 0.82 5.47
C MET A 250 22.90 0.59 6.93
N LYS A 251 24.09 0.09 7.26
CA LYS A 251 24.53 -0.10 8.64
C LYS A 251 26.03 0.17 8.81
N SER A 252 26.39 0.90 9.85
CA SER A 252 27.78 1.19 10.21
C SER A 252 28.50 -0.07 10.70
N VAL A 253 29.78 -0.20 10.33
CA VAL A 253 30.64 -1.33 10.70
C VAL A 253 31.51 -0.92 11.88
N TYR A 254 31.57 -1.76 12.92
CA TYR A 254 32.32 -1.48 14.13
C TYR A 254 33.25 -2.64 14.47
N THR A 255 34.48 -2.33 14.83
CA THR A 255 35.35 -3.31 15.48
C THR A 255 34.98 -3.44 16.95
N ALA A 256 35.35 -4.55 17.60
CA ALA A 256 34.99 -4.81 19.00
C ALA A 256 35.58 -3.77 19.96
N THR A 257 36.65 -3.09 19.57
CA THR A 257 37.44 -2.17 20.41
C THR A 257 37.24 -0.70 20.06
N ASN A 258 36.55 -0.38 18.97
CA ASN A 258 36.44 0.99 18.46
C ASN A 258 34.98 1.47 18.44
N LEU A 259 34.73 2.62 19.06
CA LEU A 259 33.42 3.28 19.03
C LEU A 259 33.19 4.08 17.75
N LYS A 260 34.23 4.29 16.93
CA LYS A 260 34.10 4.90 15.61
C LYS A 260 33.86 3.82 14.56
N SER A 261 32.93 4.11 13.66
CA SER A 261 32.67 3.26 12.51
C SER A 261 33.92 3.14 11.65
N VAL A 262 34.25 1.93 11.21
CA VAL A 262 35.37 1.65 10.29
C VAL A 262 34.91 1.52 8.83
N GLY A 263 33.60 1.46 8.60
CA GLY A 263 33.02 1.43 7.26
C GLY A 263 31.51 1.37 7.29
N VAL A 264 30.91 1.11 6.15
CA VAL A 264 29.46 1.00 5.96
C VAL A 264 29.14 -0.27 5.18
N LEU A 265 28.16 -1.02 5.65
CA LEU A 265 27.53 -2.11 4.93
C LEU A 265 26.22 -1.61 4.33
N GLN A 266 26.04 -1.80 3.03
CA GLN A 266 24.77 -1.68 2.31
C GLN A 266 24.29 -3.07 1.90
N ILE A 267 23.10 -3.43 2.34
CA ILE A 267 22.39 -4.63 1.90
C ILE A 267 21.27 -4.20 0.97
N ASN A 268 21.32 -4.63 -0.29
CA ASN A 268 20.28 -4.33 -1.25
C ASN A 268 19.34 -5.51 -1.39
N ILE A 269 18.03 -5.26 -1.32
CA ILE A 269 16.96 -6.25 -1.47
C ILE A 269 16.45 -6.20 -2.90
N ARG A 270 16.20 -7.37 -3.48
CA ARG A 270 15.64 -7.46 -4.82
C ARG A 270 14.20 -6.96 -4.82
N GLU A 271 13.83 -6.17 -5.83
CA GLU A 271 12.46 -5.72 -6.05
C GLU A 271 11.47 -6.91 -6.13
N ASP A 272 11.86 -7.98 -6.82
CA ASP A 272 11.06 -9.19 -6.96
C ASP A 272 10.96 -10.03 -5.67
N ALA A 273 11.79 -9.76 -4.65
CA ALA A 273 11.67 -10.42 -3.35
C ALA A 273 10.40 -9.95 -2.63
N MET A 274 10.05 -8.67 -2.74
CA MET A 274 8.81 -8.13 -2.20
C MET A 274 7.59 -8.74 -2.89
N GLU A 275 7.65 -8.89 -4.22
CA GLU A 275 6.60 -9.60 -4.96
C GLU A 275 6.42 -11.02 -4.45
N ARG A 276 7.52 -11.78 -4.28
CA ARG A 276 7.46 -13.15 -3.74
C ARG A 276 6.87 -13.21 -2.34
N MET A 277 7.23 -12.28 -1.46
CA MET A 277 6.68 -12.20 -0.10
C MET A 277 5.19 -11.90 -0.07
N LEU A 278 4.69 -11.19 -1.10
CA LEU A 278 3.31 -10.73 -1.19
C LEU A 278 2.45 -11.59 -2.11
N LYS A 279 3.04 -12.49 -2.90
CA LYS A 279 2.34 -13.28 -3.92
C LYS A 279 1.24 -14.18 -3.36
N ASP A 280 1.43 -14.66 -2.13
CA ASP A 280 0.47 -15.55 -1.46
C ASP A 280 -0.64 -14.78 -0.72
N VAL A 281 -0.56 -13.43 -0.68
CA VAL A 281 -1.59 -12.57 -0.09
C VAL A 281 -2.76 -12.45 -1.05
N GLN A 282 -3.67 -13.44 -1.02
CA GLN A 282 -4.92 -13.38 -1.75
C GLN A 282 -5.88 -12.43 -1.04
N ILE A 283 -6.01 -11.20 -1.55
CA ILE A 283 -7.06 -10.30 -1.10
C ILE A 283 -8.41 -10.81 -1.63
N PRO A 284 -9.38 -11.10 -0.74
CA PRO A 284 -10.73 -11.48 -1.15
C PRO A 284 -11.36 -10.41 -2.05
N HIS A 285 -12.26 -10.82 -2.96
CA HIS A 285 -13.07 -9.90 -3.78
C HIS A 285 -12.29 -9.02 -4.78
N SER A 286 -11.19 -9.54 -5.35
CA SER A 286 -10.41 -8.88 -6.41
C SER A 286 -9.78 -7.54 -6.00
N GLY A 287 -9.47 -7.37 -4.71
CA GLY A 287 -8.72 -6.22 -4.22
C GLY A 287 -7.21 -6.30 -4.52
N TYR A 288 -6.52 -5.18 -4.34
CA TYR A 288 -5.07 -5.07 -4.53
C TYR A 288 -4.40 -4.58 -3.25
N PHE A 289 -3.21 -5.11 -2.98
CA PHE A 289 -2.38 -4.72 -1.85
C PHE A 289 -1.28 -3.79 -2.33
N PHE A 290 -1.14 -2.61 -1.72
CA PHE A 290 -0.07 -1.67 -2.02
C PHE A 290 0.79 -1.48 -0.78
N LEU A 291 2.09 -1.31 -0.98
CA LEU A 291 2.97 -0.84 0.08
C LEU A 291 3.37 0.60 -0.21
N VAL A 292 3.20 1.45 0.80
CA VAL A 292 3.51 2.87 0.75
C VAL A 292 4.57 3.17 1.80
N GLY A 293 5.64 3.83 1.38
CA GLY A 293 6.71 4.27 2.25
C GLY A 293 6.34 5.50 3.05
N SER A 294 7.17 5.80 4.05
CA SER A 294 6.92 6.91 4.98
C SER A 294 6.99 8.29 4.33
N LYS A 295 7.60 8.38 3.14
CA LYS A 295 7.74 9.60 2.33
C LYS A 295 6.70 9.69 1.20
N ASP A 296 5.57 8.99 1.35
CA ASP A 296 4.52 8.88 0.32
C ASP A 296 5.04 8.34 -1.02
N ASN A 297 6.08 7.51 -1.03
CA ASN A 297 6.55 6.80 -2.21
C ASN A 297 5.96 5.40 -2.29
N MET A 298 5.75 4.90 -3.50
CA MET A 298 5.27 3.54 -3.74
C MET A 298 6.41 2.56 -3.50
N ILE A 299 6.28 1.72 -2.47
CA ILE A 299 7.24 0.64 -2.23
C ILE A 299 6.93 -0.56 -3.14
N PHE A 300 5.64 -0.88 -3.27
CA PHE A 300 5.17 -2.01 -4.07
C PHE A 300 3.78 -1.75 -4.66
N ASN A 301 3.69 -1.79 -5.98
CA ASN A 301 2.46 -1.80 -6.75
C ASN A 301 2.31 -3.11 -7.54
N PRO A 302 1.33 -3.99 -7.22
CA PRO A 302 1.11 -5.24 -7.93
C PRO A 302 0.46 -5.05 -9.32
N GLN A 303 0.03 -3.83 -9.66
CA GLN A 303 -0.58 -3.52 -10.95
C GLN A 303 0.42 -3.00 -11.98
N ASP A 304 1.41 -2.23 -11.55
CA ASP A 304 2.51 -1.77 -12.39
C ASP A 304 3.78 -1.58 -11.54
N ILE A 305 4.76 -2.47 -11.74
CA ILE A 305 6.03 -2.43 -11.02
C ILE A 305 6.82 -1.16 -11.34
N LYS A 306 6.57 -0.51 -12.49
CA LYS A 306 7.26 0.74 -12.88
C LYS A 306 6.91 1.92 -11.98
N ASP A 307 5.82 1.81 -11.23
CA ASP A 307 5.39 2.83 -10.27
C ASP A 307 6.23 2.79 -8.98
N ASN A 308 6.93 1.68 -8.73
CA ASN A 308 7.75 1.52 -7.53
C ASN A 308 8.87 2.59 -7.49
N GLY A 309 9.11 3.13 -6.31
CA GLY A 309 10.08 4.20 -6.04
C GLY A 309 9.63 5.60 -6.46
N LEU A 310 8.50 5.75 -7.16
CA LEU A 310 7.91 7.06 -7.45
C LEU A 310 7.08 7.55 -6.26
N LEU A 311 6.97 8.87 -6.09
CA LEU A 311 6.02 9.46 -5.14
C LEU A 311 4.59 9.13 -5.59
N ILE A 312 3.64 9.00 -4.65
CA ILE A 312 2.23 8.72 -4.97
C ILE A 312 1.60 9.86 -5.77
N GLU A 313 1.96 11.10 -5.44
CA GLU A 313 1.61 12.24 -6.29
C GLU A 313 2.12 12.06 -7.72
N ASP A 314 3.24 11.33 -7.84
CA ASP A 314 3.91 10.90 -9.06
C ASP A 314 3.26 9.79 -9.88
N LEU A 315 2.19 9.20 -9.36
CA LEU A 315 1.48 8.12 -10.03
C LEU A 315 0.23 8.56 -10.78
N SER A 316 0.01 9.87 -10.93
CA SER A 316 -1.26 10.47 -11.36
C SER A 316 -2.07 9.60 -12.35
N TYR A 317 -3.14 9.02 -11.84
CA TYR A 317 -4.18 8.32 -12.59
C TYR A 317 -4.68 9.18 -13.75
N VAL A 318 -4.85 8.60 -14.95
CA VAL A 318 -5.56 9.26 -16.06
C VAL A 318 -6.98 9.53 -15.57
N ASN A 319 -7.37 10.79 -15.44
CA ASN A 319 -8.76 11.11 -15.13
C ASN A 319 -9.63 10.94 -16.39
N ASN A 320 -10.96 11.10 -16.24
CA ASN A 320 -11.91 11.01 -17.35
C ASN A 320 -11.75 12.11 -18.44
N ASP A 321 -10.80 13.03 -18.28
CA ASP A 321 -10.43 14.10 -19.21
C ASP A 321 -9.14 13.78 -20.01
N GLY A 322 -8.58 12.57 -19.85
CA GLY A 322 -7.57 12.03 -20.77
C GLY A 322 -6.12 12.47 -20.55
N LYS A 323 -5.72 12.84 -19.34
CA LYS A 323 -4.30 13.17 -19.03
C LYS A 323 -3.72 12.30 -17.90
N THR A 324 -2.65 11.56 -18.22
CA THR A 324 -1.67 10.97 -17.27
C THR A 324 -0.37 11.77 -17.25
N ARG A 325 0.48 11.45 -16.27
CA ARG A 325 1.85 11.96 -16.06
C ARG A 325 2.89 11.74 -17.17
N LEU A 326 2.49 11.31 -18.36
CA LEU A 326 3.31 11.35 -19.56
C LEU A 326 2.73 12.35 -20.57
N ASN A 327 2.51 13.59 -20.14
CA ASN A 327 2.56 14.71 -21.09
C ASN A 327 3.96 15.33 -21.08
N TYR A 328 4.97 14.46 -21.19
CA TYR A 328 6.19 14.63 -21.97
C TYR A 328 6.55 13.29 -22.62
#